data_AF-A0A975ME59-F1
#
_entry.id   AF-A0A975ME59-F1
#
_cell.length_a   1.000
_cell.length_b   1.000
_cell.length_c   1.000
_cell.angle_alpha   90.00
_cell.angle_beta   90.00
_cell.angle_gamma   90.00
#
_symmetry.space_group_name_H-M   'P 1'
#
loop_
_entity.id
_entity.type
_entity.pdbx_description
1 polymer ?
#
loop_
_entity_poly.entity_id
_entity_poly.type
_entity_poly.pdbx_seq_one_letter_code
_entity_poly.pdbx_strand_id
1 'polypeptide(L)'
;MSAAVLLGGLGTISPAYAEGTETAAVPVASGQASAPSRVENLRAVLDDGTLTVTWDPATPNGTPITGYTVAVRPGTRTVELGPEARSATFTGLATETRYTIYVVATSAVNDASEIPPGTEEIAPVRAPGIPSLHLVTRGGTSVKMTWSPFVERGAPVTGYRVTGLPSGPVNLGPEAREISSDGLEWGETYRLALTALSDAGASEPITYVVNMPVLRPTRVQGLDARVRARRVVVTWDPARERGAAITGYAVVLRGTTENGRTVTRRKVVGPDATRAAFGKLPRNSQFRFAVRALSSLG
;
A
#
# COMPACT_ATOMS: atom_id res chain seq x y z
N MET A 1 82.45 -40.91 -39.28
CA MET A 1 83.82 -41.29 -38.89
C MET A 1 83.95 -41.09 -37.39
N SER A 2 84.43 -42.13 -36.70
CA SER A 2 85.03 -42.18 -35.34
C SER A 2 84.23 -41.58 -34.17
N ALA A 3 83.68 -42.32 -33.20
CA ALA A 3 84.22 -43.42 -32.35
C ALA A 3 85.44 -43.01 -31.51
N ALA A 4 85.27 -42.94 -30.19
CA ALA A 4 86.26 -43.39 -29.20
C ALA A 4 85.62 -43.47 -27.79
N VAL A 5 85.58 -44.71 -27.30
CA VAL A 5 85.33 -45.15 -25.93
C VAL A 5 86.61 -44.91 -25.11
N LEU A 6 86.51 -44.63 -23.79
CA LEU A 6 87.43 -45.24 -22.82
C LEU A 6 86.79 -45.34 -21.42
N LEU A 7 86.78 -46.58 -20.92
CA LEU A 7 86.43 -47.00 -19.57
C LEU A 7 87.53 -46.65 -18.56
N GLY A 8 87.17 -46.64 -17.26
CA GLY A 8 88.10 -47.09 -16.22
C GLY A 8 87.78 -46.60 -14.81
N GLY A 9 87.39 -47.52 -13.91
CA GLY A 9 87.43 -47.28 -12.47
C GLY A 9 86.38 -48.03 -11.65
N LEU A 10 86.60 -49.33 -11.44
CA LEU A 10 85.81 -50.21 -10.55
C LEU A 10 86.38 -50.26 -9.13
N GLY A 11 85.49 -50.51 -8.15
CA GLY A 11 85.78 -51.07 -6.82
C GLY A 11 85.08 -50.27 -5.70
N THR A 12 84.23 -50.80 -4.82
CA THR A 12 84.05 -52.16 -4.30
C THR A 12 82.61 -52.41 -3.80
N ILE A 13 82.29 -53.68 -3.53
CA ILE A 13 80.97 -54.29 -3.27
C ILE A 13 80.73 -54.57 -1.77
N SER A 14 79.54 -54.17 -1.25
CA SER A 14 78.54 -54.83 -0.35
C SER A 14 78.95 -55.53 0.98
N PRO A 15 78.05 -55.84 1.96
CA PRO A 15 76.56 -55.94 1.97
C PRO A 15 75.88 -55.14 3.14
N ALA A 16 74.56 -54.97 3.31
CA ALA A 16 73.54 -55.99 3.56
C ALA A 16 72.11 -55.38 3.67
N TYR A 17 71.15 -56.27 3.40
CA TYR A 17 69.70 -56.31 3.64
C TYR A 17 69.11 -55.44 4.80
N ALA A 18 68.05 -54.67 4.51
CA ALA A 18 66.88 -54.50 5.40
C ALA A 18 65.69 -53.86 4.64
N GLU A 19 64.51 -54.34 5.01
CA GLU A 19 63.17 -54.14 4.43
C GLU A 19 62.58 -52.74 4.67
N GLY A 20 61.58 -52.38 3.84
CA GLY A 20 60.45 -51.47 4.14
C GLY A 20 60.77 -50.12 4.80
N THR A 21 60.45 -48.99 4.19
CA THR A 21 59.06 -48.58 4.01
C THR A 21 58.93 -47.60 2.84
N GLU A 22 57.89 -47.80 2.05
CA GLU A 22 57.38 -46.80 1.13
C GLU A 22 56.98 -45.58 1.97
N THR A 23 57.74 -44.48 1.86
CA THR A 23 57.33 -43.21 2.46
C THR A 23 56.11 -42.72 1.67
N ALA A 24 54.92 -43.11 2.14
CA ALA A 24 53.68 -42.48 1.71
C ALA A 24 53.80 -40.99 2.04
N ALA A 25 54.00 -40.17 1.01
CA ALA A 25 53.84 -38.73 1.15
C ALA A 25 52.37 -38.49 1.52
N VAL A 26 52.14 -38.09 2.77
CA VAL A 26 50.83 -37.60 3.20
C VAL A 26 50.52 -36.38 2.34
N PRO A 27 49.41 -36.33 1.57
CA PRO A 27 49.03 -35.10 0.91
C PRO A 27 48.53 -34.15 2.00
N VAL A 28 49.39 -33.26 2.48
CA VAL A 28 48.99 -32.15 3.34
C VAL A 28 48.36 -31.08 2.45
N ALA A 29 47.13 -31.32 2.00
CA ALA A 29 46.27 -30.27 1.49
C ALA A 29 45.38 -29.74 2.62
N SER A 30 46.01 -29.25 3.70
CA SER A 30 45.33 -28.33 4.61
C SER A 30 45.40 -26.96 3.97
N GLY A 31 44.41 -26.62 3.13
CA GLY A 31 44.09 -25.22 2.89
C GLY A 31 43.83 -24.61 4.26
N GLN A 32 44.71 -23.70 4.69
CA GLN A 32 44.58 -23.05 5.99
C GLN A 32 43.21 -22.37 6.02
N ALA A 33 42.39 -22.67 7.05
CA ALA A 33 41.12 -21.97 7.22
C ALA A 33 41.39 -20.47 7.31
N SER A 34 40.58 -19.69 6.59
CA SER A 34 40.64 -18.23 6.62
C SER A 34 39.29 -17.67 7.05
N ALA A 35 39.26 -16.36 7.28
CA ALA A 35 38.06 -15.70 7.73
C ALA A 35 36.91 -15.85 6.73
N PRO A 36 35.63 -15.84 7.17
CA PRO A 36 34.48 -15.92 6.27
C PRO A 36 34.45 -14.79 5.22
N SER A 37 33.72 -14.98 4.12
CA SER A 37 33.48 -13.90 3.17
C SER A 37 32.68 -12.74 3.80
N ARG A 38 32.67 -11.58 3.14
CA ARG A 38 31.67 -10.56 3.45
C ARG A 38 30.26 -11.06 3.15
N VAL A 39 29.28 -10.45 3.82
CA VAL A 39 27.87 -10.62 3.45
C VAL A 39 27.57 -9.88 2.14
N GLU A 40 26.56 -10.35 1.41
CA GLU A 40 26.08 -9.74 0.17
C GLU A 40 24.63 -9.27 0.32
N ASN A 41 24.16 -8.47 -0.65
CA ASN A 41 22.78 -7.95 -0.69
C ASN A 41 22.34 -7.30 0.62
N LEU A 42 23.25 -6.58 1.27
CA LEU A 42 22.96 -5.84 2.50
C LEU A 42 21.91 -4.78 2.22
N ARG A 43 20.81 -4.81 2.97
CA ARG A 43 19.70 -3.85 2.88
C ARG A 43 19.39 -3.32 4.26
N ALA A 44 19.06 -2.04 4.33
CA ALA A 44 18.74 -1.36 5.56
C ALA A 44 17.55 -0.41 5.36
N VAL A 45 16.48 -0.65 6.11
CA VAL A 45 15.25 0.14 6.08
C VAL A 45 15.02 0.75 7.45
N LEU A 46 14.90 2.08 7.51
CA LEU A 46 14.56 2.80 8.73
C LEU A 46 13.12 3.29 8.65
N ASP A 47 12.27 2.74 9.51
CA ASP A 47 10.85 3.04 9.61
C ASP A 47 10.49 3.34 11.07
N ASP A 48 9.88 4.50 11.31
CA ASP A 48 9.49 5.00 12.64
C ASP A 48 10.50 4.73 13.79
N GLY A 49 11.78 5.03 13.53
CA GLY A 49 12.86 4.84 14.52
C GLY A 49 13.30 3.39 14.74
N THR A 50 12.76 2.45 13.96
CA THR A 50 13.17 1.05 13.88
C THR A 50 13.94 0.78 12.60
N LEU A 51 15.24 0.47 12.73
CA LEU A 51 16.09 0.05 11.62
C LEU A 51 16.08 -1.47 11.51
N THR A 52 15.65 -1.97 10.36
CA THR A 52 15.75 -3.38 9.99
C THR A 52 16.88 -3.56 8.99
N VAL A 53 17.86 -4.37 9.34
CA VAL A 53 19.02 -4.72 8.51
C VAL A 53 18.87 -6.16 8.07
N THR A 54 19.04 -6.44 6.78
CA THR A 54 18.95 -7.79 6.19
C THR A 54 20.10 -8.04 5.24
N TRP A 55 20.58 -9.28 5.17
CA TRP A 55 21.72 -9.68 4.35
C TRP A 55 21.64 -11.15 3.92
N ASP A 56 22.35 -11.49 2.87
CA ASP A 56 22.54 -12.89 2.44
C ASP A 56 23.64 -13.58 3.26
N PRO A 57 23.58 -14.91 3.44
CA PRO A 57 24.60 -15.66 4.18
C PRO A 57 26.02 -15.39 3.66
N ALA A 58 26.96 -15.18 4.57
CA ALA A 58 28.37 -15.21 4.21
C ALA A 58 28.81 -16.64 3.85
N THR A 59 29.85 -16.75 3.04
CA THR A 59 30.46 -18.02 2.64
C THR A 59 31.55 -18.42 3.65
N PRO A 60 31.51 -19.63 4.22
CA PRO A 60 32.57 -20.13 5.10
C PRO A 60 33.84 -20.49 4.31
N ASN A 61 35.02 -20.16 4.86
CA ASN A 61 36.33 -20.41 4.23
C ASN A 61 37.18 -21.41 5.04
N GLY A 62 36.67 -22.64 5.19
CA GLY A 62 37.37 -23.74 5.88
C GLY A 62 36.85 -24.03 7.30
N THR A 63 36.14 -23.09 7.92
CA THR A 63 35.40 -23.31 9.18
C THR A 63 33.96 -22.81 9.07
N PRO A 64 32.98 -23.49 9.70
CA PRO A 64 31.60 -23.01 9.74
C PRO A 64 31.51 -21.63 10.39
N ILE A 65 30.58 -20.81 9.89
CA ILE A 65 30.20 -19.55 10.54
C ILE A 65 29.59 -19.88 11.90
N THR A 66 30.01 -19.16 12.93
CA THR A 66 29.53 -19.30 14.31
C THR A 66 28.61 -18.16 14.73
N GLY A 67 28.63 -17.02 14.03
CA GLY A 67 27.73 -15.91 14.30
C GLY A 67 27.90 -14.72 13.37
N TYR A 68 27.07 -13.69 13.62
CA TYR A 68 27.15 -12.39 12.98
C TYR A 68 27.16 -11.27 14.03
N THR A 69 27.99 -10.27 13.83
CA THR A 69 28.00 -9.03 14.62
C THR A 69 27.50 -7.89 13.75
N VAL A 70 26.42 -7.22 14.16
CA VAL A 70 25.86 -6.06 13.45
C VAL A 70 26.05 -4.80 14.29
N ALA A 71 26.67 -3.76 13.72
CA ALA A 71 26.91 -2.49 14.41
C ALA A 71 26.34 -1.29 13.63
N VAL A 72 25.79 -0.31 14.35
CA VAL A 72 25.17 0.90 13.79
C VAL A 72 25.83 2.17 14.36
N ARG A 73 26.30 3.07 13.49
CA ARG A 73 26.95 4.35 13.85
C ARG A 73 26.23 5.55 13.20
N PRO A 74 26.14 6.76 13.80
CA PRO A 74 26.73 7.18 15.06
C PRO A 74 26.05 6.51 16.27
N GLY A 75 26.85 6.16 17.29
CA GLY A 75 26.45 5.40 18.47
C GLY A 75 27.32 4.16 18.71
N THR A 76 26.98 3.39 19.76
CA THR A 76 27.63 2.12 20.12
C THR A 76 26.58 1.00 20.21
N ARG A 77 25.69 0.92 19.21
CA ARG A 77 24.67 -0.13 19.14
C ARG A 77 25.21 -1.29 18.33
N THR A 78 25.43 -2.41 19.01
CA THR A 78 25.93 -3.65 18.43
C THR A 78 25.08 -4.81 18.90
N VAL A 79 24.78 -5.76 18.02
CA VAL A 79 24.14 -7.03 18.37
C VAL A 79 24.96 -8.19 17.81
N GLU A 80 25.07 -9.25 18.61
CA GLU A 80 25.64 -10.52 18.19
C GLU A 80 24.52 -11.53 17.99
N LEU A 81 24.61 -12.28 16.90
CA LEU A 81 23.55 -13.16 16.42
C LEU A 81 24.15 -14.52 16.07
N GLY A 82 23.29 -15.55 16.10
CA GLY A 82 23.68 -16.90 15.70
C GLY A 82 23.99 -17.05 14.21
N PRO A 83 24.56 -18.20 13.80
CA PRO A 83 25.07 -18.42 12.44
C PRO A 83 23.99 -18.49 11.36
N GLU A 84 22.72 -18.69 11.75
CA GLU A 84 21.58 -18.66 10.83
C GLU A 84 20.91 -17.29 10.70
N ALA A 85 21.41 -16.28 11.41
CA ALA A 85 20.82 -14.94 11.35
C ALA A 85 21.07 -14.29 9.99
N ARG A 86 20.00 -13.70 9.44
CA ARG A 86 19.98 -12.91 8.19
C ARG A 86 19.33 -11.54 8.37
N SER A 87 19.05 -11.19 9.62
CA SER A 87 18.30 -10.00 9.99
C SER A 87 18.71 -9.51 11.38
N ALA A 88 18.74 -8.19 11.56
CA ALA A 88 18.90 -7.51 12.84
C ALA A 88 17.96 -6.30 12.91
N THR A 89 17.38 -6.04 14.09
CA THR A 89 16.54 -4.87 14.32
C THR A 89 17.10 -3.99 15.44
N PHE A 90 17.04 -2.68 15.23
CA PHE A 90 17.47 -1.67 16.20
C PHE A 90 16.35 -0.65 16.38
N THR A 91 15.88 -0.44 17.61
CA THR A 91 14.81 0.51 17.93
C THR A 91 15.35 1.79 18.55
N GLY A 92 14.52 2.84 18.60
CA GLY A 92 14.89 4.13 19.21
C GLY A 92 16.01 4.85 18.46
N LEU A 93 16.08 4.70 17.14
CA LEU A 93 16.96 5.47 16.27
C LEU A 93 16.27 6.78 15.87
N ALA A 94 17.05 7.85 15.74
CA ALA A 94 16.53 9.16 15.37
C ALA A 94 16.15 9.17 13.88
N THR A 95 14.97 9.72 13.60
CA THR A 95 14.40 9.79 12.25
C THR A 95 15.03 10.86 11.36
N GLU A 96 16.08 11.55 11.81
CA GLU A 96 16.83 12.52 10.99
C GLU A 96 18.34 12.25 10.95
N THR A 97 18.80 11.16 11.56
CA THR A 97 20.22 10.80 11.61
C THR A 97 20.56 9.83 10.47
N ARG A 98 21.69 10.07 9.78
CA ARG A 98 22.28 9.09 8.86
C ARG A 98 23.05 8.07 9.67
N TYR A 99 22.79 6.78 9.42
CA TYR A 99 23.51 5.70 10.04
C TYR A 99 24.45 4.99 9.05
N THR A 100 25.50 4.37 9.57
CA THR A 100 26.40 3.46 8.87
C THR A 100 26.30 2.11 9.56
N ILE A 101 26.16 1.05 8.76
CA ILE A 101 25.86 -0.29 9.26
C ILE A 101 27.02 -1.21 8.87
N TYR A 102 27.46 -2.03 9.83
CA TYR A 102 28.51 -3.02 9.65
C TYR A 102 27.93 -4.38 9.99
N VAL A 103 28.11 -5.39 9.13
CA VAL A 103 27.70 -6.77 9.39
C VAL A 103 28.92 -7.67 9.20
N VAL A 104 29.37 -8.30 10.27
CA VAL A 104 30.59 -9.12 10.29
C VAL A 104 30.24 -10.56 10.62
N ALA A 105 30.64 -11.52 9.77
CA ALA A 105 30.52 -12.94 10.08
C ALA A 105 31.76 -13.41 10.86
N THR A 106 31.55 -14.30 11.85
CA THR A 106 32.61 -14.89 12.66
C THR A 106 32.65 -16.41 12.50
N SER A 107 33.81 -17.03 12.70
CA SER A 107 33.99 -18.49 12.68
C SER A 107 34.87 -18.95 13.86
N ALA A 108 35.01 -20.26 14.06
CA ALA A 108 35.78 -20.84 15.16
C ALA A 108 37.28 -20.47 15.20
N VAL A 109 37.84 -19.96 14.11
CA VAL A 109 39.23 -19.43 14.07
C VAL A 109 39.32 -18.07 14.81
N ASN A 110 38.18 -17.49 15.23
CA ASN A 110 38.06 -16.12 15.75
C ASN A 110 38.52 -15.01 14.78
N ASP A 111 38.91 -15.37 13.56
CA ASP A 111 39.15 -14.42 12.50
C ASP A 111 37.81 -13.90 11.99
N ALA A 112 37.49 -12.66 12.39
CA ALA A 112 36.53 -11.83 11.67
C ALA A 112 36.99 -11.72 10.21
N SER A 113 36.05 -11.63 9.25
CA SER A 113 36.35 -11.51 7.83
C SER A 113 37.59 -10.65 7.54
N GLU A 114 38.51 -11.18 6.72
CA GLU A 114 39.91 -10.73 6.50
C GLU A 114 40.01 -9.31 5.92
N ILE A 115 38.91 -8.85 5.33
CA ILE A 115 38.62 -7.45 5.04
C ILE A 115 37.45 -7.10 5.98
N PRO A 116 37.45 -5.95 6.71
CA PRO A 116 36.23 -5.53 7.41
C PRO A 116 35.08 -5.62 6.41
N PRO A 117 34.12 -6.54 6.61
CA PRO A 117 33.28 -7.00 5.51
C PRO A 117 32.37 -5.85 5.10
N GLY A 118 32.54 -5.41 3.86
CA GLY A 118 31.71 -4.39 3.21
C GLY A 118 31.44 -3.17 4.08
N THR A 119 32.35 -2.19 4.10
CA THR A 119 31.89 -0.79 4.20
C THR A 119 31.11 -0.45 2.93
N GLU A 120 29.93 -1.04 2.74
CA GLU A 120 28.89 -0.26 2.11
C GLU A 120 28.38 0.68 3.21
N GLU A 121 28.72 1.95 3.07
CA GLU A 121 28.03 3.01 3.78
C GLU A 121 26.60 3.07 3.25
N ILE A 122 25.76 2.13 3.69
CA ILE A 122 24.34 2.17 3.37
C ILE A 122 23.75 3.21 4.30
N ALA A 123 23.59 4.43 3.79
CA ALA A 123 22.67 5.37 4.38
C ALA A 123 21.30 4.67 4.42
N PRO A 124 20.66 4.51 5.61
CA PRO A 124 19.36 3.88 5.69
C PRO A 124 18.42 4.63 4.75
N VAL A 125 17.93 3.92 3.75
CA VAL A 125 16.96 4.52 2.84
C VAL A 125 15.65 4.52 3.61
N ARG A 126 15.09 5.72 3.80
CA ARG A 126 13.81 5.90 4.47
C ARG A 126 12.69 5.63 3.48
N ALA A 127 11.53 5.23 3.97
CA ALA A 127 10.31 5.37 3.19
C ALA A 127 10.13 6.83 2.70
N PRO A 128 9.35 7.07 1.65
CA PRO A 128 9.12 8.42 1.17
C PRO A 128 8.45 9.27 2.24
N GLY A 129 8.67 10.59 2.20
CA GLY A 129 7.90 11.49 3.03
C GLY A 129 6.42 11.50 2.66
N ILE A 130 5.58 11.89 3.63
CA ILE A 130 4.13 12.00 3.46
C ILE A 130 3.82 13.03 2.37
N PRO A 131 3.10 12.69 1.30
CA PRO A 131 2.74 13.65 0.25
C PRO A 131 1.90 14.82 0.79
N SER A 132 2.04 16.00 0.18
CA SER A 132 1.12 17.10 0.44
C SER A 132 -0.16 16.90 -0.36
N LEU A 133 -1.28 16.65 0.33
CA LEU A 133 -2.58 16.38 -0.28
C LEU A 133 -3.47 17.62 -0.28
N HIS A 134 -4.01 17.95 -1.44
CA HIS A 134 -5.09 18.92 -1.62
C HIS A 134 -6.33 18.19 -2.16
N LEU A 135 -7.45 18.34 -1.46
CA LEU A 135 -8.72 17.75 -1.86
C LEU A 135 -9.68 18.81 -2.38
N VAL A 136 -10.29 18.53 -3.53
CA VAL A 136 -11.42 19.31 -4.05
C VAL A 136 -12.60 18.37 -4.24
N THR A 137 -13.64 18.51 -3.40
CA THR A 137 -14.94 17.89 -3.68
C THR A 137 -15.56 18.62 -4.86
N ARG A 138 -15.59 17.97 -6.02
CA ARG A 138 -16.28 18.50 -7.19
C ARG A 138 -17.77 18.26 -6.93
N GLY A 139 -18.54 19.34 -6.77
CA GLY A 139 -19.94 19.29 -6.33
C GLY A 139 -20.75 18.18 -7.02
N GLY A 140 -21.63 17.52 -6.26
CA GLY A 140 -22.25 16.25 -6.67
C GLY A 140 -21.69 15.10 -5.85
N THR A 141 -21.54 13.92 -6.47
CA THR A 141 -21.09 12.65 -5.87
C THR A 141 -19.66 12.28 -6.31
N SER A 142 -18.79 13.29 -6.45
CA SER A 142 -17.45 13.14 -7.00
C SER A 142 -16.39 13.84 -6.16
N VAL A 143 -15.17 13.29 -6.14
CA VAL A 143 -14.03 13.85 -5.45
C VAL A 143 -12.81 13.87 -6.37
N LYS A 144 -12.04 14.96 -6.33
CA LYS A 144 -10.72 15.05 -6.97
C LYS A 144 -9.65 15.23 -5.89
N MET A 145 -8.70 14.32 -5.88
CA MET A 145 -7.47 14.41 -5.08
C MET A 145 -6.35 14.90 -5.97
N THR A 146 -5.59 15.87 -5.49
CA THR A 146 -4.37 16.37 -6.11
C THR A 146 -3.26 16.41 -5.08
N TRP A 147 -2.05 16.00 -5.43
CA TRP A 147 -0.94 15.97 -4.49
C TRP A 147 0.39 16.33 -5.14
N SER A 148 1.33 16.76 -4.30
CA SER A 148 2.73 16.89 -4.65
C SER A 148 3.56 15.88 -3.85
N PRO A 149 4.56 15.21 -4.46
CA PRO A 149 5.51 14.40 -3.72
C PRO A 149 6.23 15.25 -2.66
N PHE A 150 6.52 14.66 -1.52
CA PHE A 150 7.42 15.26 -0.55
C PHE A 150 8.86 14.91 -0.96
N VAL A 151 9.68 15.94 -1.20
CA VAL A 151 10.98 15.79 -1.89
C VAL A 151 12.16 15.67 -0.91
N GLU A 152 11.94 15.74 0.41
CA GLU A 152 13.07 15.65 1.33
C GLU A 152 13.34 14.22 1.80
N ARG A 153 14.53 13.72 1.40
CA ARG A 153 15.33 12.70 2.11
C ARG A 153 14.66 11.32 2.35
N GLY A 154 13.84 10.84 1.42
CA GLY A 154 13.36 9.45 1.38
C GLY A 154 13.77 8.72 0.10
N ALA A 155 13.54 7.42 0.01
CA ALA A 155 13.65 6.66 -1.24
C ALA A 155 12.83 7.33 -2.36
N PRO A 156 13.27 7.21 -3.63
CA PRO A 156 12.46 7.60 -4.77
C PRO A 156 11.08 6.95 -4.72
N VAL A 157 10.04 7.75 -4.94
CA VAL A 157 8.66 7.24 -5.01
C VAL A 157 8.53 6.35 -6.26
N THR A 158 8.11 5.10 -6.06
CA THR A 158 7.80 4.14 -7.14
C THR A 158 6.32 4.10 -7.47
N GLY A 159 5.46 4.66 -6.62
CA GLY A 159 4.03 4.81 -6.87
C GLY A 159 3.26 5.42 -5.71
N TYR A 160 1.96 5.53 -5.88
CA TYR A 160 1.03 5.96 -4.83
C TYR A 160 -0.07 4.95 -4.62
N ARG A 161 -0.58 4.86 -3.40
CA ARG A 161 -1.78 4.10 -3.06
C ARG A 161 -2.83 5.03 -2.49
N VAL A 162 -4.02 4.98 -3.06
CA VAL A 162 -5.20 5.68 -2.56
C VAL A 162 -6.18 4.66 -2.01
N THR A 163 -6.69 4.89 -0.79
CA THR A 163 -7.69 4.02 -0.15
C THR A 163 -8.87 4.84 0.35
N GLY A 164 -9.98 4.17 0.69
CA GLY A 164 -11.22 4.80 1.14
C GLY A 164 -12.14 5.30 0.02
N LEU A 165 -11.77 5.09 -1.25
CA LEU A 165 -12.63 5.38 -2.41
C LEU A 165 -13.79 4.38 -2.52
N PRO A 166 -14.95 4.78 -3.07
CA PRO A 166 -16.07 3.87 -3.34
C PRO A 166 -15.69 2.67 -4.24
N SER A 167 -14.76 2.87 -5.17
CA SER A 167 -14.27 1.84 -6.10
C SER A 167 -13.28 0.85 -5.46
N GLY A 168 -12.90 1.07 -4.19
CA GLY A 168 -11.84 0.31 -3.53
C GLY A 168 -10.45 0.95 -3.67
N PRO A 169 -9.40 0.28 -3.18
CA PRO A 169 -8.04 0.80 -3.20
C PRO A 169 -7.47 0.87 -4.63
N VAL A 170 -6.73 1.94 -4.93
CA VAL A 170 -6.13 2.17 -6.25
C VAL A 170 -4.63 2.40 -6.09
N ASN A 171 -3.81 1.70 -6.89
CA ASN A 171 -2.37 1.96 -7.01
C ASN A 171 -2.10 2.77 -8.29
N LEU A 172 -1.22 3.75 -8.19
CA LEU A 172 -0.88 4.69 -9.26
C LEU A 172 0.64 4.71 -9.47
N GLY A 173 1.07 5.07 -10.68
CA GLY A 173 2.49 5.21 -11.02
C GLY A 173 3.17 6.40 -10.32
N PRO A 174 4.51 6.49 -10.38
CA PRO A 174 5.31 7.46 -9.63
C PRO A 174 5.10 8.91 -10.10
N GLU A 175 4.62 9.11 -11.32
CA GLU A 175 4.31 10.43 -11.88
C GLU A 175 2.88 10.89 -11.65
N ALA A 176 2.03 10.07 -11.02
CA ALA A 176 0.66 10.48 -10.73
C ALA A 176 0.64 11.63 -9.72
N ARG A 177 -0.09 12.70 -10.04
CA ARG A 177 -0.32 13.87 -9.17
C ARG A 177 -1.79 14.13 -8.89
N GLU A 178 -2.68 13.34 -9.50
CA GLU A 178 -4.11 13.47 -9.31
C GLU A 178 -4.85 12.14 -9.52
N ILE A 179 -6.00 12.02 -8.86
CA ILE A 179 -7.03 11.03 -9.16
C ILE A 179 -8.40 11.69 -8.96
N SER A 180 -9.37 11.29 -9.80
CA SER A 180 -10.78 11.61 -9.58
C SER A 180 -11.56 10.32 -9.36
N SER A 181 -12.53 10.36 -8.46
CA SER A 181 -13.46 9.25 -8.22
C SER A 181 -14.87 9.78 -8.15
N ASP A 182 -15.77 9.05 -8.81
CA ASP A 182 -17.21 9.24 -8.70
C ASP A 182 -17.80 8.18 -7.76
N GLY A 183 -19.13 8.21 -7.60
CA GLY A 183 -19.86 7.18 -6.86
C GLY A 183 -19.87 7.37 -5.35
N LEU A 184 -19.56 8.57 -4.83
CA LEU A 184 -19.80 8.86 -3.43
C LEU A 184 -21.30 8.88 -3.13
N GLU A 185 -21.71 8.25 -2.03
CA GLU A 185 -23.10 8.23 -1.61
C GLU A 185 -23.44 9.44 -0.73
N TRP A 186 -24.62 10.00 -0.93
CA TRP A 186 -25.07 11.15 -0.16
C TRP A 186 -25.31 10.77 1.31
N GLY A 187 -24.91 11.64 2.23
CA GLY A 187 -25.04 11.38 3.68
C GLY A 187 -23.97 10.46 4.26
N GLU A 188 -23.12 9.86 3.43
CA GLU A 188 -22.02 9.00 3.87
C GLU A 188 -20.74 9.80 4.18
N THR A 189 -19.94 9.26 5.09
CA THR A 189 -18.62 9.79 5.44
C THR A 189 -17.53 8.87 4.91
N TYR A 190 -16.63 9.42 4.08
CA TYR A 190 -15.49 8.71 3.55
C TYR A 190 -14.20 9.17 4.23
N ARG A 191 -13.35 8.21 4.63
CA ARG A 191 -11.99 8.47 5.11
C ARG A 191 -11.01 8.08 4.02
N LEU A 192 -10.62 9.06 3.21
CA LEU A 192 -9.67 8.87 2.11
C LEU A 192 -8.25 8.89 2.66
N ALA A 193 -7.37 8.04 2.15
CA ALA A 193 -5.95 8.08 2.49
C ALA A 193 -5.08 8.00 1.24
N LEU A 194 -4.01 8.80 1.21
CA LEU A 194 -2.97 8.75 0.19
C LEU A 194 -1.65 8.33 0.85
N THR A 195 -0.98 7.37 0.24
CA THR A 195 0.30 6.82 0.68
C THR A 195 1.29 6.84 -0.47
N ALA A 196 2.51 7.32 -0.25
CA ALA A 196 3.61 7.15 -1.21
C ALA A 196 4.30 5.81 -0.98
N LEU A 197 4.72 5.16 -2.06
CA LEU A 197 5.37 3.85 -2.04
C LEU A 197 6.79 3.96 -2.57
N SER A 198 7.73 3.18 -2.01
CA SER A 198 9.06 2.96 -2.56
C SER A 198 9.60 1.57 -2.22
N ASP A 199 10.79 1.26 -2.72
CA ASP A 199 11.51 0.02 -2.39
C ASP A 199 11.94 -0.04 -0.91
N ALA A 200 11.98 1.11 -0.22
CA ALA A 200 12.29 1.20 1.21
C ALA A 200 11.03 1.17 2.10
N GLY A 201 9.84 0.96 1.52
CA GLY A 201 8.58 0.91 2.24
C GLY A 201 7.61 2.02 1.86
N ALA A 202 6.49 2.08 2.59
CA ALA A 202 5.43 3.05 2.37
C ALA A 202 5.57 4.23 3.33
N SER A 203 5.18 5.43 2.90
CA SER A 203 5.03 6.57 3.81
C SER A 203 3.89 6.30 4.80
N GLU A 204 3.86 7.05 5.90
CA GLU A 204 2.63 7.23 6.65
C GLU A 204 1.52 7.78 5.72
N PRO A 205 0.26 7.35 5.87
CA PRO A 205 -0.83 7.84 5.06
C PRO A 205 -1.23 9.27 5.46
N ILE A 206 -1.41 10.15 4.49
CA ILE A 206 -2.17 11.38 4.71
C ILE A 206 -3.65 11.11 4.53
N THR A 207 -4.42 11.29 5.60
CA THR A 207 -5.87 11.04 5.60
C THR A 207 -6.67 12.32 5.45
N TYR A 208 -7.79 12.26 4.72
CA TYR A 208 -8.76 13.33 4.61
C TYR A 208 -10.19 12.78 4.78
N VAL A 209 -11.03 13.49 5.52
CA VAL A 209 -12.42 13.11 5.76
C VAL A 209 -13.35 13.89 4.84
N VAL A 210 -14.11 13.18 4.01
CA VAL A 210 -15.14 13.74 3.15
C VAL A 210 -16.50 13.43 3.74
N ASN A 211 -17.24 14.47 4.12
CA ASN A 211 -18.61 14.34 4.60
C ASN A 211 -19.57 14.73 3.47
N MET A 212 -20.30 13.75 2.94
CA MET A 212 -21.30 14.01 1.92
C MET A 212 -22.56 14.61 2.56
N PRO A 213 -23.10 15.71 2.02
CA PRO A 213 -24.24 16.37 2.66
C PRO A 213 -25.50 15.51 2.55
N VAL A 214 -26.35 15.60 3.57
CA VAL A 214 -27.70 15.05 3.53
C VAL A 214 -28.62 16.11 2.90
N LEU A 215 -29.11 15.85 1.71
CA LEU A 215 -30.00 16.73 0.95
C LEU A 215 -31.39 16.10 0.81
N ARG A 216 -32.39 16.97 0.61
CA ARG A 216 -33.75 16.54 0.28
C ARG A 216 -33.76 15.76 -1.04
N PRO A 217 -34.69 14.81 -1.25
CA PRO A 217 -34.84 14.10 -2.51
C PRO A 217 -34.95 15.04 -3.72
N THR A 218 -34.65 14.53 -4.90
CA THR A 218 -34.81 15.30 -6.13
C THR A 218 -36.26 15.71 -6.32
N ARG A 219 -36.48 16.77 -7.11
CA ARG A 219 -37.83 17.10 -7.58
C ARG A 219 -38.41 15.91 -8.34
N VAL A 220 -39.67 15.59 -8.10
CA VAL A 220 -40.41 14.55 -8.83
C VAL A 220 -40.59 14.96 -10.29
N GLN A 221 -40.31 14.04 -11.21
CA GLN A 221 -40.40 14.24 -12.66
C GLN A 221 -41.39 13.21 -13.27
N GLY A 222 -41.53 13.20 -14.60
CA GLY A 222 -42.41 12.26 -15.30
C GLY A 222 -43.89 12.40 -14.94
N LEU A 223 -44.31 13.61 -14.57
CA LEU A 223 -45.67 13.88 -14.12
C LEU A 223 -46.67 13.69 -15.27
N ASP A 224 -47.55 12.71 -15.13
CA ASP A 224 -48.68 12.47 -16.04
C ASP A 224 -49.98 12.28 -15.25
N ALA A 225 -51.11 12.54 -15.89
CA ALA A 225 -52.42 12.34 -15.31
C ALA A 225 -53.42 11.83 -16.34
N ARG A 226 -54.06 10.70 -16.02
CA ARG A 226 -55.14 10.12 -16.83
C ARG A 226 -56.48 10.35 -16.18
N VAL A 227 -57.40 10.92 -16.95
CA VAL A 227 -58.78 11.19 -16.51
C VAL A 227 -59.73 10.17 -17.12
N ARG A 228 -60.57 9.55 -16.29
CA ARG A 228 -61.66 8.68 -16.75
C ARG A 228 -62.89 8.90 -15.91
N ALA A 229 -63.98 9.37 -16.54
CA ALA A 229 -65.20 9.78 -15.85
C ALA A 229 -64.91 10.74 -14.68
N ARG A 230 -65.28 10.37 -13.45
CA ARG A 230 -65.08 11.18 -12.23
C ARG A 230 -63.83 10.78 -11.44
N ARG A 231 -62.81 10.26 -12.12
CA ARG A 231 -61.57 9.77 -11.53
C ARG A 231 -60.36 10.30 -12.29
N VAL A 232 -59.35 10.75 -11.54
CA VAL A 232 -58.01 11.10 -12.03
C VAL A 232 -57.01 10.13 -11.42
N VAL A 233 -56.12 9.59 -12.24
CA VAL A 233 -54.95 8.82 -11.79
C VAL A 233 -53.72 9.63 -12.18
N VAL A 234 -52.97 10.07 -11.18
CA VAL A 234 -51.68 10.76 -11.36
C VAL A 234 -50.58 9.72 -11.28
N THR A 235 -49.62 9.78 -12.20
CA THR A 235 -48.42 8.94 -12.25
C THR A 235 -47.17 9.81 -12.29
N TRP A 236 -46.05 9.29 -11.80
CA TRP A 236 -44.77 9.98 -11.77
C TRP A 236 -43.60 9.01 -11.81
N ASP A 237 -42.43 9.52 -12.17
CA ASP A 237 -41.16 8.80 -12.02
C ASP A 237 -40.68 8.91 -10.57
N PRO A 238 -40.14 7.82 -9.96
CA PRO A 238 -39.55 7.88 -8.63
C PRO A 238 -38.53 9.00 -8.49
N ALA A 239 -38.63 9.80 -7.43
CA ALA A 239 -37.58 10.74 -7.06
C ALA A 239 -36.33 9.98 -6.59
N ARG A 240 -35.16 10.59 -6.73
CA ARG A 240 -33.89 10.03 -6.25
C ARG A 240 -33.59 10.55 -4.85
N GLU A 241 -33.15 9.65 -3.98
CA GLU A 241 -32.64 10.00 -2.67
C GLU A 241 -31.33 10.76 -2.80
N ARG A 242 -31.10 11.68 -1.85
CA ARG A 242 -29.83 12.41 -1.73
C ARG A 242 -29.38 12.44 -0.28
N GLY A 243 -29.35 11.27 0.35
CA GLY A 243 -28.98 11.07 1.76
C GLY A 243 -30.18 11.13 2.70
N ALA A 244 -31.19 11.94 2.37
CA ALA A 244 -32.48 11.84 3.06
C ALA A 244 -33.36 10.76 2.41
N ALA A 245 -33.67 9.71 3.17
CA ALA A 245 -34.56 8.64 2.75
C ALA A 245 -35.95 9.18 2.39
N ILE A 246 -36.52 8.70 1.29
CA ILE A 246 -37.89 8.99 0.87
C ILE A 246 -38.83 8.21 1.78
N THR A 247 -39.74 8.92 2.45
CA THR A 247 -40.74 8.31 3.34
C THR A 247 -42.12 8.20 2.68
N GLY A 248 -42.31 8.83 1.52
CA GLY A 248 -43.54 8.78 0.76
C GLY A 248 -43.67 9.89 -0.27
N TYR A 249 -44.83 9.98 -0.91
CA TYR A 249 -45.17 11.08 -1.82
C TYR A 249 -46.47 11.75 -1.40
N ALA A 250 -46.46 13.09 -1.35
CA ALA A 250 -47.66 13.89 -1.24
C ALA A 250 -48.13 14.31 -2.63
N VAL A 251 -49.34 13.87 -3.01
CA VAL A 251 -50.01 14.25 -4.25
C VAL A 251 -51.14 15.20 -3.93
N VAL A 252 -51.12 16.38 -4.55
CA VAL A 252 -52.14 17.41 -4.36
C VAL A 252 -52.80 17.71 -5.70
N LEU A 253 -54.13 17.61 -5.75
CA LEU A 253 -54.96 18.16 -6.82
C LEU A 253 -55.58 19.45 -6.30
N ARG A 254 -55.48 20.53 -7.07
CA ARG A 254 -56.15 21.79 -6.81
C ARG A 254 -56.85 22.26 -8.07
N GLY A 255 -58.12 22.57 -7.95
CA GLY A 255 -58.95 22.95 -9.09
C GLY A 255 -60.14 23.80 -8.69
N THR A 256 -60.92 24.17 -9.68
CA THR A 256 -62.19 24.90 -9.50
C THR A 256 -63.31 24.10 -10.13
N THR A 257 -64.45 24.10 -9.44
CA THR A 257 -65.70 23.51 -9.94
C THR A 257 -66.41 24.47 -10.89
N GLU A 258 -67.39 23.95 -11.62
CA GLU A 258 -68.29 24.70 -12.50
C GLU A 258 -68.95 25.90 -11.79
N ASN A 259 -69.30 25.76 -10.51
CA ASN A 259 -69.89 26.83 -9.70
C ASN A 259 -68.83 27.76 -9.07
N GLY A 260 -67.60 27.79 -9.58
CA GLY A 260 -66.50 28.63 -9.10
C GLY A 260 -65.86 28.21 -7.76
N ARG A 261 -66.34 27.15 -7.10
CA ARG A 261 -65.76 26.71 -5.81
C ARG A 261 -64.39 26.06 -6.02
N THR A 262 -63.40 26.48 -5.24
CA THR A 262 -62.08 25.84 -5.20
C THR A 262 -62.16 24.49 -4.48
N VAL A 263 -61.56 23.46 -5.06
CA VAL A 263 -61.46 22.12 -4.49
C VAL A 263 -59.99 21.71 -4.43
N THR A 264 -59.53 21.35 -3.23
CA THR A 264 -58.22 20.76 -3.00
C THR A 264 -58.37 19.34 -2.48
N ARG A 265 -57.69 18.38 -3.10
CA ARG A 265 -57.56 17.00 -2.62
C ARG A 265 -56.10 16.70 -2.41
N ARG A 266 -55.77 16.08 -1.28
CA ARG A 266 -54.41 15.63 -0.97
C ARG A 266 -54.44 14.14 -0.65
N LYS A 267 -53.44 13.40 -1.13
CA LYS A 267 -53.18 12.02 -0.76
C LYS A 267 -51.70 11.85 -0.45
N VAL A 268 -51.39 11.12 0.60
CA VAL A 268 -50.03 10.64 0.87
C VAL A 268 -49.99 9.16 0.54
N VAL A 269 -48.97 8.74 -0.17
CA VAL A 269 -48.73 7.35 -0.55
C VAL A 269 -47.32 6.94 -0.10
N GLY A 270 -47.09 5.63 0.00
CA GLY A 270 -45.81 5.07 0.45
C GLY A 270 -44.63 5.40 -0.46
N PRO A 271 -43.39 5.13 -0.02
CA PRO A 271 -42.16 5.53 -0.69
C PRO A 271 -41.95 4.86 -2.06
N ASP A 272 -42.51 3.66 -2.27
CA ASP A 272 -42.40 2.94 -3.55
C ASP A 272 -43.53 3.27 -4.52
N ALA A 273 -44.47 4.13 -4.13
CA ALA A 273 -45.61 4.45 -4.95
C ALA A 273 -45.21 5.36 -6.13
N THR A 274 -45.61 4.96 -7.33
CA THR A 274 -45.46 5.74 -8.58
C THR A 274 -46.80 6.26 -9.11
N ARG A 275 -47.87 6.09 -8.34
CA ARG A 275 -49.22 6.50 -8.73
C ARG A 275 -50.15 6.77 -7.56
N ALA A 276 -51.07 7.71 -7.76
CA ALA A 276 -52.18 7.98 -6.85
C ALA A 276 -53.47 8.24 -7.62
N ALA A 277 -54.56 7.64 -7.17
CA ALA A 277 -55.88 7.83 -7.74
C ALA A 277 -56.79 8.67 -6.84
N PHE A 278 -57.53 9.59 -7.46
CA PHE A 278 -58.57 10.42 -6.85
C PHE A 278 -59.89 10.17 -7.56
N GLY A 279 -60.89 9.69 -6.83
CA GLY A 279 -62.24 9.45 -7.33
C GLY A 279 -63.24 10.50 -6.85
N LYS A 280 -64.50 10.35 -7.32
CA LYS A 280 -65.64 11.19 -6.93
C LYS A 280 -65.38 12.69 -7.16
N LEU A 281 -64.62 13.02 -8.21
CA LEU A 281 -64.34 14.41 -8.55
C LEU A 281 -65.61 15.10 -9.09
N PRO A 282 -65.80 16.41 -8.84
CA PRO A 282 -66.91 17.15 -9.41
C PRO A 282 -66.86 17.14 -10.94
N ARG A 283 -68.04 17.17 -11.60
CA ARG A 283 -68.14 17.20 -13.07
C ARG A 283 -67.68 18.57 -13.58
N ASN A 284 -67.32 18.63 -14.87
CA ASN A 284 -66.96 19.87 -15.58
C ASN A 284 -65.94 20.75 -14.83
N SER A 285 -64.97 20.13 -14.14
CA SER A 285 -64.01 20.82 -13.27
C SER A 285 -62.60 20.66 -13.82
N GLN A 286 -61.81 21.73 -13.72
CA GLN A 286 -60.40 21.71 -14.11
C GLN A 286 -59.52 21.60 -12.87
N PHE A 287 -58.54 20.70 -12.90
CA PHE A 287 -57.59 20.49 -11.82
C PHE A 287 -56.16 20.60 -12.33
N ARG A 288 -55.30 21.24 -11.53
CA ARG A 288 -53.85 21.10 -11.60
C ARG A 288 -53.41 20.12 -10.52
N PHE A 289 -52.30 19.44 -10.76
CA PHE A 289 -51.72 18.52 -9.80
C PHE A 289 -50.26 18.84 -9.53
N ALA A 290 -49.81 18.47 -8.33
CA ALA A 290 -48.41 18.51 -7.93
C ALA A 290 -48.08 17.25 -7.14
N VAL A 291 -46.89 16.71 -7.35
CA VAL A 291 -46.34 15.59 -6.57
C VAL A 291 -45.06 16.08 -5.91
N ARG A 292 -44.92 15.80 -4.62
CA ARG A 292 -43.73 16.12 -3.83
C ARG A 292 -43.28 14.88 -3.07
N ALA A 293 -42.00 14.53 -3.20
CA ALA A 293 -41.37 13.54 -2.34
C ALA A 293 -41.32 14.07 -0.89
N LEU A 294 -41.65 13.20 0.06
CA LEU A 294 -41.49 13.42 1.49
C LEU A 294 -40.22 12.68 1.92
N SER A 295 -39.50 13.25 2.89
CA SER A 295 -38.25 12.67 3.36
C SER A 295 -38.15 12.67 4.87
N SER A 296 -37.17 11.95 5.41
CA SER A 296 -36.82 12.00 6.85
C SER A 296 -36.52 13.42 7.37
N LEU A 297 -36.12 14.34 6.50
CA LEU A 297 -35.91 15.77 6.83
C LEU A 297 -37.19 16.62 6.90
N GLY A 298 -38.39 16.03 6.71
CA GLY A 298 -39.70 16.71 6.79
C GLY A 298 -40.13 17.47 5.54
#